data_AF-A0A2V6VAE3-F1
#
_entry.id   AF-A0A2V6VAE3-F1
#
_cell.length_a   1.000
_cell.length_b   1.000
_cell.length_c   1.000
_cell.angle_alpha   90.00
_cell.angle_beta   90.00
_cell.angle_gamma   90.00
#
_symmetry.space_group_name_H-M   'P 1'
#
loop_
_entity.id
_entity.type
_entity.pdbx_description
1 polymer ?
#
loop_
_entity_poly.entity_id
_entity_poly.type
_entity_poly.pdbx_seq_one_letter_code
_entity_poly.pdbx_strand_id
1 'polypeptide(L)' 'MEDERVVGRDNVVTADGVPRQVAKQPGRRTCAGLRVLVRRHLNGHHSLWYGTRCLGRYDNRGRPLQAA' A
#
# COMPACT_ATOMS: atom_id res chain seq x y z
N MET A 1 11.39 -2.26 7.78
CA MET A 1 10.79 -3.62 7.94
C MET A 1 9.91 -3.89 6.74
N GLU A 2 9.88 -5.13 6.28
CA GLU A 2 9.02 -5.55 5.17
C GLU A 2 8.07 -6.65 5.62
N ASP A 3 6.82 -6.60 5.18
CA ASP A 3 5.78 -7.57 5.52
C ASP A 3 4.86 -7.81 4.31
N GLU A 4 4.50 -9.06 4.07
CA GLU A 4 3.65 -9.41 2.93
C GLU A 4 2.18 -9.39 3.34
N ARG A 5 1.34 -8.75 2.53
CA ARG A 5 -0.09 -8.62 2.77
C ARG A 5 -0.90 -8.90 1.52
N VAL A 6 -2.12 -9.34 1.71
CA VAL A 6 -3.11 -9.43 0.63
C VAL A 6 -3.99 -8.19 0.67
N VAL A 7 -4.21 -7.57 -0.48
CA VAL A 7 -5.14 -6.45 -0.61
C VAL A 7 -6.58 -6.93 -0.39
N GLY A 8 -7.29 -6.29 0.53
CA GLY A 8 -8.69 -6.57 0.86
C GLY A 8 -9.66 -6.32 -0.30
N ARG A 9 -10.90 -6.80 -0.15
CA ARG A 9 -11.98 -6.60 -1.14
C ARG A 9 -12.37 -5.14 -1.33
N ASP A 10 -12.20 -4.34 -0.29
CA ASP A 10 -12.33 -2.88 -0.24
C ASP A 10 -11.14 -2.13 -0.87
N ASN A 11 -10.15 -2.87 -1.39
CA ASN A 11 -8.91 -2.36 -1.96
C ASN A 11 -7.97 -1.70 -0.93
N VAL A 12 -8.05 -2.14 0.34
CA VAL A 12 -7.22 -1.66 1.46
C VAL A 12 -6.13 -2.67 1.81
N VAL A 13 -4.99 -2.16 2.29
CA VAL A 13 -3.99 -2.94 3.01
C VAL A 13 -3.84 -2.36 4.42
N THR A 14 -4.03 -3.19 5.44
CA THR A 14 -3.81 -2.80 6.84
C THR A 14 -2.46 -3.28 7.32
N ALA A 15 -1.66 -2.36 7.83
CA ALA A 15 -0.36 -2.62 8.46
C ALA A 15 -0.15 -1.67 9.64
N ASP A 16 0.45 -2.15 10.72
CA ASP A 16 0.57 -1.41 11.99
C ASP A 16 -0.79 -0.85 12.50
N GLY A 17 -1.88 -1.60 12.29
CA GLY A 17 -3.25 -1.18 12.66
C GLY A 17 -3.83 -0.03 11.83
N VAL A 18 -3.11 0.46 10.81
CA VAL A 18 -3.53 1.59 9.99
C VAL A 18 -3.96 1.10 8.59
N PRO A 19 -5.18 1.43 8.13
CA PRO A 19 -5.63 1.09 6.78
C PRO A 19 -5.01 2.02 5.73
N ARG A 20 -4.61 1.48 4.58
CA ARG A 20 -4.06 2.21 3.43
C ARG A 20 -4.83 1.84 2.18
N GLN A 21 -5.60 2.77 1.62
CA GLN A 21 -6.33 2.56 0.38
C GLN A 21 -5.36 2.52 -0.79
N VAL A 22 -5.33 1.40 -1.52
CA VAL A 22 -4.51 1.28 -2.73
C VAL A 22 -5.10 2.19 -3.81
N ALA A 23 -4.27 3.01 -4.43
CA ALA A 23 -4.72 3.87 -5.53
C ALA A 23 -5.21 3.01 -6.71
N LYS A 24 -6.18 3.53 -7.49
CA LYS A 24 -6.59 2.87 -8.74
C LYS A 24 -5.38 2.78 -9.67
N GLN A 25 -5.16 1.60 -10.23
CA GLN A 25 -4.01 1.34 -11.10
C GLN A 25 -4.47 1.36 -12.56
N PRO A 26 -3.66 1.90 -13.50
CA PRO A 26 -3.98 1.85 -14.93
C PRO A 26 -4.27 0.42 -15.39
N GLY A 27 -5.34 0.24 -16.15
CA GLY A 27 -5.76 -1.07 -16.68
C GLY A 27 -6.34 -2.04 -15.64
N ARG A 28 -6.53 -1.62 -14.37
CA ARG A 28 -7.09 -2.49 -13.32
C ARG A 28 -8.16 -1.79 -12.50
N ARG A 29 -9.35 -2.41 -12.43
CA ARG A 29 -10.49 -1.88 -11.65
C ARG A 29 -10.23 -1.88 -10.14
N THR A 30 -9.54 -2.91 -9.62
CA THR A 30 -9.20 -3.08 -8.19
C THR A 30 -7.92 -3.90 -8.03
N CYS A 31 -7.15 -3.67 -6.96
CA CYS A 31 -6.01 -4.47 -6.55
C CYS A 31 -6.38 -5.59 -5.56
N ALA A 32 -7.66 -5.75 -5.21
CA ALA A 32 -8.13 -6.82 -4.33
C ALA A 32 -7.55 -8.19 -4.72
N GLY A 33 -7.11 -8.96 -3.72
CA GLY A 33 -6.49 -10.27 -3.86
C GLY A 33 -5.02 -10.26 -4.28
N LEU A 34 -4.43 -9.12 -4.63
CA LEU A 34 -2.99 -9.05 -4.89
C LEU A 34 -2.19 -9.24 -3.60
N ARG A 35 -1.15 -10.08 -3.66
CA ARG A 35 -0.09 -10.14 -2.65
C ARG A 35 0.86 -8.97 -2.89
N VAL A 36 1.05 -8.13 -1.88
CA VAL A 36 1.87 -6.93 -1.94
C VAL A 36 2.85 -6.92 -0.77
N LEU A 37 3.99 -6.29 -0.98
CA LEU A 37 4.97 -6.05 0.05
C LEU A 37 4.75 -4.67 0.66
N VAL A 38 4.46 -4.63 1.96
CA VAL A 38 4.41 -3.41 2.75
C VAL A 38 5.81 -3.14 3.30
N ARG A 39 6.42 -2.04 2.87
CA ARG A 39 7.69 -1.57 3.44
C ARG A 39 7.44 -0.43 4.40
N ARG A 40 7.82 -0.60 5.66
CA ARG A 40 7.87 0.44 6.69
C ARG A 40 9.25 1.09 6.72
N HIS A 41 9.27 2.41 6.55
CA HIS A 41 10.45 3.27 6.58
C HIS A 41 10.74 3.79 8.00
N LEU A 42 11.96 4.25 8.25
CA LEU A 42 12.41 4.71 9.57
C LEU A 42 11.62 5.91 10.10
N ASN A 43 11.13 6.77 9.21
CA ASN A 43 10.27 7.90 9.55
C ASN A 43 8.80 7.50 9.82
N GLY A 44 8.50 6.19 9.86
CA GLY A 44 7.16 5.68 10.06
C GLY A 44 6.27 5.71 8.82
N HIS A 45 6.77 6.15 7.66
CA HIS A 45 6.03 6.06 6.41
C HIS A 45 5.97 4.62 5.91
N HIS A 46 5.02 4.36 5.01
CA HIS A 46 4.86 3.05 4.38
C HIS A 46 4.83 3.18 2.87
N SER A 47 5.27 2.14 2.19
CA SER A 47 5.09 2.01 0.75
C SER A 47 4.58 0.62 0.41
N LEU A 48 3.67 0.54 -0.56
CA LEU A 48 3.07 -0.71 -1.03
C LEU A 48 3.68 -1.10 -2.36
N TRP A 49 4.19 -2.32 -2.48
CA TRP A 49 4.88 -2.79 -3.68
C TRP A 49 4.24 -4.07 -4.23
N TYR A 50 4.12 -4.14 -5.54
CA TYR A 50 3.74 -5.34 -6.28
C TYR A 50 4.88 -5.68 -7.25
N GLY A 51 5.71 -6.66 -6.89
CA GLY A 51 7.00 -6.87 -7.52
C GLY A 51 7.85 -5.60 -7.45
N THR A 52 8.30 -5.11 -8.61
CA THR A 52 9.08 -3.87 -8.74
C THR A 52 8.23 -2.60 -8.79
N ARG A 53 6.89 -2.71 -8.86
CA ARG A 53 6.00 -1.55 -8.98
C ARG A 53 5.58 -1.03 -7.61
N CYS A 54 5.83 0.25 -7.36
CA CYS A 54 5.26 0.95 -6.21
C CYS A 54 3.80 1.33 -6.51
N LEU A 55 2.86 0.82 -5.71
CA LEU A 55 1.43 1.12 -5.83
C LEU A 55 1.02 2.39 -5.06
N GLY A 56 1.85 2.84 -4.13
CA GLY A 56 1.61 4.04 -3.33
C GLY A 56 2.59 4.19 -2.17
N ARG A 57 2.77 5.43 -1.73
CA ARG A 57 3.49 5.81 -0.51
C ARG A 57 2.50 6.48 0.44
N TYR A 58 2.67 6.25 1.73
CA TYR A 58 1.72 6.68 2.75
C TYR A 58 2.46 7.23 3.95
N ASP A 59 1.89 8.26 4.59
CA ASP A 59 2.35 8.71 5.90
C ASP A 59 2.03 7.67 6.99
N ASN A 60 2.44 7.96 8.21
CA ASN A 60 2.19 7.09 9.38
C ASN A 60 0.68 6.99 9.75
N ARG A 61 -0.17 7.85 9.20
CA ARG A 61 -1.64 7.84 9.38
C ARG A 61 -2.37 7.17 8.22
N GLY A 62 -1.63 6.60 7.27
CA GLY A 62 -2.18 5.89 6.12
C GLY A 62 -2.70 6.80 5.00
N ARG A 63 -2.38 8.10 5.04
CA ARG A 63 -2.74 9.04 3.98
C ARG A 63 -1.72 8.95 2.86
N PRO A 64 -2.16 8.97 1.58
CA PRO A 64 -1.23 8.92 0.46
C PRO A 64 -0.33 10.15 0.47
N LEU A 65 0.98 9.91 0.39
CA LEU A 65 1.96 10.95 0.07
C LEU A 65 1.85 11.16 -1.43
N GLN A 66 1.30 12.31 -1.85
CA GLN A 66 1.27 12.67 -3.27
C GLN A 66 2.68 12.57 -3.86
N ALA A 67 2.78 12.03 -5.08
CA ALA A 67 3.86 12.44 -5.96
C ALA A 67 3.55 13.88 -6.36
N ALA A 68 4.52 14.78 -6.15
CA ALA A 68 4.51 16.10 -6.76
C ALA A 68 4.44 15.98 -8.29
#